data_AF-A0A0B6ZFG3-F1
#
_entry.id   AF-A0A0B6ZFG3-F1
#
_cell.length_a   1.000
_cell.length_b   1.000
_cell.length_c   1.000
_cell.angle_alpha   90.00
_cell.angle_beta   90.00
_cell.angle_gamma   90.00
#
_symmetry.space_group_name_H-M   'P 1'
#
loop_
_entity.id
_entity.type
_entity.pdbx_description
1 polymer ?
#
loop_
_entity_poly.entity_id
_entity_poly.type
_entity_poly.pdbx_seq_one_letter_code
_entity_poly.pdbx_strand_id
1 'polypeptide(L)'
;TDADGSRKVMLTALNNRWDSLQLRVTEIMKKLRHSSSIREDFDATLLSLTTWLTEVDTQLINLQHPTKLDLQTKLAEIRRIEDEVHTKRYRMKYLDQAGVYLIQKGDSQEALRVQRELDEFRAFCKMVLGRVVTTQLQIEHMALAEADDISTKYSSEDRHYQLAADQQRKLQNIQTSYNNKKQASDQQKYLKESSPESPPAMHRSNAYSIRRSMSPLRVVPSLASRDESKYQRSESPSYLRSRSPTQKTIRSASPQAKNVRRQNTSHLSRDVMDGKRYDITSL
;
A
#
# COMPACT_ATOMS: atom_id res chain seq x y z
N THR A 1 -10.63 88.52 15.34
CA THR A 1 -10.70 87.42 14.36
C THR A 1 -9.86 86.20 14.73
N ASP A 2 -8.94 86.26 15.71
CA ASP A 2 -8.12 85.10 16.13
C ASP A 2 -8.84 84.01 16.96
N ALA A 3 -9.83 84.39 17.77
CA ALA A 3 -10.51 83.43 18.67
C ALA A 3 -11.29 82.33 17.92
N ASP A 4 -11.85 82.63 16.75
CA ASP A 4 -12.59 81.66 15.93
C ASP A 4 -11.64 80.67 15.22
N GLY A 5 -10.45 81.13 14.82
CA GLY A 5 -9.40 80.27 14.26
C GLY A 5 -8.88 79.24 15.27
N SER A 6 -8.58 79.69 16.50
CA SER A 6 -8.11 78.82 17.59
C SER A 6 -9.14 77.72 17.95
N ARG A 7 -10.42 78.08 18.01
CA ARG A 7 -11.50 77.12 18.30
C ARG A 7 -11.64 76.06 17.20
N LYS A 8 -11.57 76.46 15.94
CA LYS A 8 -11.60 75.51 14.80
C LYS A 8 -10.45 74.52 14.85
N VAL A 9 -9.23 74.99 15.15
CA VAL A 9 -8.05 74.13 15.30
C VAL A 9 -8.26 73.12 16.44
N MET A 10 -8.74 73.56 17.60
CA MET A 10 -9.02 72.67 18.73
C MET A 10 -10.06 71.60 18.39
N LEU A 11 -11.14 71.97 17.70
CA LEU A 11 -12.18 71.03 17.26
C LEU A 11 -11.62 70.00 16.28
N THR A 12 -10.80 70.41 15.31
CA THR A 12 -10.15 69.47 14.39
C THR A 12 -9.18 68.53 15.10
N ALA A 13 -8.45 69.00 16.12
CA ALA A 13 -7.57 68.16 16.92
C ALA A 13 -8.35 67.12 17.75
N LEU A 14 -9.49 67.53 18.33
CA LEU A 14 -10.39 66.61 19.04
C LEU A 14 -10.97 65.56 18.08
N ASN A 15 -11.39 65.98 16.89
CA ASN A 15 -11.91 65.07 15.88
C ASN A 15 -10.86 64.04 15.44
N ASN A 16 -9.62 64.48 15.17
CA ASN A 16 -8.54 63.58 14.80
C ASN A 16 -8.21 62.56 15.91
N ARG A 17 -8.26 62.98 17.18
CA ARG A 17 -8.06 62.08 18.33
C ARG A 17 -9.20 61.07 18.46
N TRP A 18 -10.43 61.52 18.22
CA TRP A 18 -11.60 60.65 18.19
C TRP A 18 -11.51 59.61 17.07
N ASP A 19 -11.18 60.04 15.84
CA ASP A 19 -11.02 59.14 14.69
C ASP A 19 -9.90 58.11 14.94
N SER A 20 -8.77 58.54 15.51
CA SER A 20 -7.68 57.63 15.88
C SER A 20 -8.11 56.61 16.94
N LEU A 21 -8.87 57.03 17.94
CA LEU A 21 -9.43 56.12 18.95
C LEU A 21 -10.38 55.12 18.31
N GLN A 22 -11.28 55.57 17.43
CA GLN A 22 -12.25 54.74 16.74
C GLN A 22 -11.56 53.69 15.85
N LEU A 23 -10.49 54.07 15.15
CA LEU A 23 -9.66 53.15 14.37
C LEU A 23 -9.00 52.08 15.26
N ARG A 24 -8.44 52.48 16.40
CA ARG A 24 -7.83 51.53 17.35
C ARG A 24 -8.85 50.55 17.92
N VAL A 25 -10.02 51.04 18.33
CA VAL A 25 -11.10 50.19 18.85
C VAL A 25 -11.57 49.20 17.79
N THR A 26 -11.80 49.65 16.57
CA THR A 26 -12.21 48.76 15.47
C THR A 26 -11.15 47.72 15.12
N GLU A 27 -9.86 48.05 15.18
CA GLU A 27 -8.78 47.09 14.99
C GLU A 27 -8.72 46.03 16.11
N ILE A 28 -8.85 46.45 17.37
CA ILE A 28 -8.89 45.55 18.53
C ILE A 28 -10.08 44.60 18.43
N MET A 29 -11.27 45.13 18.09
CA MET A 29 -12.47 44.31 17.91
C MET A 29 -12.30 43.27 16.80
N LYS A 30 -11.67 43.62 15.67
CA LYS A 30 -11.37 42.67 14.59
C LYS A 30 -10.43 41.57 15.06
N LYS A 31 -9.34 41.93 15.76
CA LYS A 31 -8.37 40.96 16.31
C LYS A 31 -9.04 40.00 17.30
N LEU A 32 -9.87 40.53 18.20
CA LEU A 32 -10.56 39.72 19.20
C LEU A 32 -11.53 38.72 18.55
N ARG A 33 -12.35 39.18 17.58
CA ARG A 33 -13.27 38.28 16.85
C ARG A 33 -12.54 37.18 16.11
N HIS A 34 -11.43 37.52 15.44
CA HIS A 34 -10.63 36.52 14.73
C HIS A 34 -10.02 35.49 15.70
N SER A 35 -9.48 35.95 16.85
CA SER A 35 -8.94 35.07 17.87
C SER A 35 -10.00 34.16 18.49
N SER A 36 -11.21 34.66 18.74
CA SER A 36 -12.34 33.86 19.23
C SER A 36 -12.70 32.76 18.25
N SER A 37 -12.83 33.11 16.96
CA SER A 37 -13.14 32.14 15.91
C SER A 37 -12.07 31.05 15.80
N ILE A 38 -10.78 31.41 15.88
CA ILE A 38 -9.70 30.40 15.85
C ILE A 38 -9.77 29.49 17.08
N ARG A 39 -10.07 30.02 18.26
CA ARG A 39 -10.21 29.21 19.49
C ARG A 39 -11.37 28.23 19.39
N GLU A 40 -12.52 28.70 18.92
CA GLU A 40 -13.71 27.86 18.69
C GLU A 40 -13.40 26.74 17.68
N ASP A 41 -12.74 27.08 16.58
CA ASP A 41 -12.31 26.10 15.57
C ASP A 41 -11.29 25.10 16.14
N PHE A 42 -10.37 25.54 16.99
CA PHE A 42 -9.41 24.69 17.69
C PHE A 42 -10.15 23.67 18.58
N ASP A 43 -11.06 24.15 19.44
CA ASP A 43 -11.81 23.30 20.37
C ASP A 43 -12.69 22.27 19.62
N ALA A 44 -13.38 22.71 18.57
CA ALA A 44 -14.18 21.82 17.72
C ALA A 44 -13.33 20.76 17.01
N THR A 45 -12.15 21.16 16.52
CA THR A 45 -11.21 20.24 15.85
C THR A 45 -10.63 19.22 16.83
N LEU A 46 -10.21 19.68 18.02
CA LEU A 46 -9.65 18.85 19.07
C LEU A 46 -10.67 17.80 19.48
N LEU A 47 -11.90 18.21 19.79
CA LEU A 47 -12.97 17.29 20.17
C LEU A 47 -13.24 16.27 19.05
N SER A 48 -13.38 16.71 17.81
CA SER A 48 -13.64 15.83 16.67
C SER A 48 -12.53 14.79 16.48
N LEU A 49 -11.26 15.19 16.59
CA LEU A 49 -10.12 14.28 16.43
C LEU A 49 -9.96 13.33 17.62
N THR A 50 -10.21 13.80 18.85
CA THR A 50 -10.18 12.95 20.04
C THR A 50 -11.24 11.86 19.98
N THR A 51 -12.48 12.20 19.61
CA THR A 51 -13.55 11.21 19.42
C THR A 51 -13.17 10.17 18.35
N TRP A 52 -12.64 10.64 17.21
CA TRP A 52 -12.18 9.72 16.17
C TRP A 52 -11.03 8.82 16.66
N LEU A 53 -10.05 9.34 17.40
CA LEU A 53 -8.97 8.54 17.98
C LEU A 53 -9.49 7.51 18.99
N THR A 54 -10.50 7.85 19.80
CA THR A 54 -11.12 6.87 20.72
C THR A 54 -11.87 5.76 19.98
N GLU A 55 -12.47 6.08 18.85
CA GLU A 55 -13.12 5.10 17.98
C GLU A 55 -12.08 4.16 17.35
N VAL A 56 -10.98 4.71 16.82
CA VAL A 56 -9.84 3.93 16.32
C VAL A 56 -9.27 3.05 17.43
N ASP A 57 -9.05 3.56 18.63
CA ASP A 57 -8.54 2.77 19.75
C ASP A 57 -9.47 1.60 20.10
N THR A 58 -10.79 1.82 20.05
CA THR A 58 -11.80 0.77 20.24
C THR A 58 -11.72 -0.29 19.13
N GLN A 59 -11.60 0.14 17.86
CA GLN A 59 -11.44 -0.78 16.72
C GLN A 59 -10.14 -1.61 16.86
N LEU A 60 -9.04 -0.98 17.30
CA LEU A 60 -7.75 -1.67 17.53
C LEU A 60 -7.84 -2.71 18.65
N ILE A 61 -8.53 -2.40 19.75
CA ILE A 61 -8.79 -3.37 20.83
C ILE A 61 -9.52 -4.60 20.28
N ASN A 62 -10.56 -4.39 19.47
CA ASN A 62 -11.33 -5.49 18.87
C ASN A 62 -10.48 -6.36 17.92
N LEU A 63 -9.56 -5.76 17.18
CA LEU A 63 -8.63 -6.48 16.28
C LEU A 63 -7.58 -7.28 17.05
N GLN A 64 -7.09 -6.74 18.17
CA GLN A 64 -6.05 -7.34 19.01
C GLN A 64 -6.56 -8.57 19.76
N HIS A 65 -7.85 -8.63 20.11
CA HIS A 65 -8.40 -9.82 20.73
C HIS A 65 -8.39 -11.02 19.76
N PRO A 66 -8.14 -12.24 20.28
CA PRO A 66 -8.27 -13.48 19.51
C PRO A 66 -9.76 -13.80 19.31
N THR A 67 -10.46 -12.91 18.61
CA THR A 67 -11.83 -13.12 18.16
C THR A 67 -11.81 -14.09 16.98
N LYS A 68 -12.91 -14.81 16.79
CA LYS A 68 -13.25 -15.72 15.67
C LYS A 68 -13.19 -15.09 14.26
N LEU A 69 -12.66 -13.87 14.14
CA LEU A 69 -12.65 -13.10 12.91
C LEU A 69 -11.51 -13.61 12.03
N ASP A 70 -11.84 -13.91 10.77
CA ASP A 70 -10.88 -14.38 9.78
C ASP A 70 -9.73 -13.37 9.59
N LEU A 71 -8.52 -13.89 9.41
CA LEU A 71 -7.31 -13.09 9.27
C LEU A 71 -7.43 -12.08 8.11
N GLN A 72 -8.08 -12.45 6.99
CA GLN A 72 -8.27 -11.51 5.88
C GLN A 72 -9.16 -10.33 6.27
N THR A 73 -10.14 -10.55 7.14
CA THR A 73 -10.99 -9.47 7.65
C THR A 73 -10.19 -8.53 8.54
N LYS A 74 -9.33 -9.07 9.41
CA LYS A 74 -8.42 -8.27 10.24
C LYS A 74 -7.45 -7.43 9.40
N LEU A 75 -6.91 -8.00 8.32
CA LEU A 75 -6.04 -7.28 7.36
C LEU A 75 -6.78 -6.17 6.61
N ALA A 76 -8.03 -6.39 6.22
CA ALA A 76 -8.84 -5.36 5.56
C ALA A 76 -9.12 -4.19 6.50
N GLU A 77 -9.47 -4.49 7.75
CA GLU A 77 -9.81 -3.46 8.75
C GLU A 77 -8.59 -2.62 9.15
N ILE A 78 -7.42 -3.23 9.36
CA ILE A 78 -6.22 -2.46 9.69
C ILE A 78 -5.82 -1.51 8.54
N ARG A 79 -5.96 -1.96 7.27
CA ARG A 79 -5.75 -1.09 6.10
C ARG A 79 -6.74 0.07 6.04
N ARG A 80 -8.01 -0.20 6.35
CA ARG A 80 -9.05 0.84 6.44
C ARG A 80 -8.69 1.90 7.48
N ILE A 81 -8.20 1.46 8.65
CA ILE A 81 -7.73 2.37 9.71
C ILE A 81 -6.51 3.18 9.23
N GLU A 82 -5.54 2.56 8.55
CA GLU A 82 -4.39 3.27 7.98
C GLU A 82 -4.80 4.38 7.00
N ASP A 83 -5.76 4.09 6.11
CA ASP A 83 -6.32 5.07 5.18
C ASP A 83 -7.03 6.21 5.91
N GLU A 84 -7.81 5.90 6.94
CA GLU A 84 -8.44 6.92 7.77
C GLU A 84 -7.41 7.82 8.45
N VAL A 85 -6.37 7.24 9.05
CA VAL A 85 -5.25 7.98 9.66
C VAL A 85 -4.61 8.90 8.62
N HIS A 86 -4.41 8.42 7.38
CA HIS A 86 -3.87 9.23 6.31
C HIS A 86 -4.76 10.44 6.00
N THR A 87 -6.08 10.24 5.90
CA THR A 87 -7.03 11.34 5.66
C THR A 87 -7.12 12.31 6.83
N LYS A 88 -6.99 11.88 8.09
CA LYS A 88 -7.07 12.78 9.25
C LYS A 88 -5.79 13.55 9.53
N ARG A 89 -4.66 13.16 8.93
CA ARG A 89 -3.35 13.78 9.14
C ARG A 89 -3.34 15.29 8.85
N TYR A 90 -4.00 15.76 7.79
CA TYR A 90 -4.04 17.21 7.50
C TYR A 90 -4.75 17.98 8.61
N ARG A 91 -5.79 17.38 9.22
CA ARG A 91 -6.59 18.00 10.27
C ARG A 91 -5.84 18.06 11.59
N MET A 92 -5.05 17.02 11.90
CA MET A 92 -4.09 17.05 13.02
C MET A 92 -3.05 18.15 12.85
N LYS A 93 -2.45 18.28 11.65
CA LYS A 93 -1.50 19.36 11.35
C LYS A 93 -2.11 20.75 11.48
N TYR A 94 -3.37 20.91 11.06
CA TYR A 94 -4.11 22.14 11.27
C TYR A 94 -4.27 22.44 12.76
N LEU A 95 -4.66 21.45 13.58
CA LEU A 95 -4.81 21.61 15.02
C LEU A 95 -3.50 22.06 15.67
N ASP A 96 -2.37 21.46 15.28
CA ASP A 96 -1.04 21.87 15.74
C ASP A 96 -0.73 23.33 15.41
N GLN A 97 -1.00 23.76 14.17
CA GLN A 97 -0.76 25.13 13.74
C GLN A 97 -1.67 26.13 14.48
N ALA A 98 -2.95 25.79 14.65
CA ALA A 98 -3.90 26.60 15.40
C ALA A 98 -3.49 26.72 16.87
N GLY A 99 -3.05 25.61 17.49
CA GLY A 99 -2.54 25.61 18.86
C GLY A 99 -1.31 26.51 19.02
N VAL A 100 -0.31 26.38 18.13
CA VAL A 100 0.89 27.24 18.15
C VAL A 100 0.53 28.72 17.99
N TYR A 101 -0.41 29.05 17.09
CA TYR A 101 -0.88 30.41 16.92
C TYR A 101 -1.51 30.97 18.21
N LEU A 102 -2.41 30.19 18.85
CA LEU A 102 -3.08 30.60 20.08
C LEU A 102 -2.09 30.76 21.25
N ILE A 103 -1.07 29.90 21.34
CA ILE A 103 0.01 30.04 22.34
C ILE A 103 0.83 31.32 22.12
N GLN A 104 1.12 31.67 20.87
CA GLN A 104 1.93 32.85 20.54
C GLN A 104 1.16 34.18 20.67
N LYS A 105 -0.16 34.16 20.49
CA LYS A 105 -1.01 35.36 20.46
C LYS A 105 -1.91 35.53 21.68
N GLY A 106 -2.16 34.46 22.41
CA GLY A 106 -2.95 34.45 23.63
C GLY A 106 -2.24 35.15 24.79
N ASP A 107 -3.00 35.39 25.86
CA ASP A 107 -2.40 35.78 27.13
C ASP A 107 -1.68 34.58 27.78
N SER A 108 -0.91 34.85 28.84
CA SER A 108 -0.11 33.81 29.49
C SER A 108 -0.95 32.65 30.03
N GLN A 109 -2.18 32.90 30.48
CA GLN A 109 -3.04 31.87 31.06
C GLN A 109 -3.64 30.98 29.96
N GLU A 110 -4.14 31.60 28.90
CA GLU A 110 -4.71 30.91 27.75
C GLU A 110 -3.66 30.11 27.00
N ALA A 111 -2.45 30.65 26.83
CA ALA A 111 -1.33 29.95 26.22
C ALA A 111 -0.97 28.66 26.99
N LEU A 112 -0.94 28.71 28.33
CA LEU A 112 -0.68 27.53 29.17
C LEU A 112 -1.79 26.48 29.04
N ARG A 113 -3.05 26.92 28.93
CA ARG A 113 -4.20 26.03 28.75
C ARG A 113 -4.14 25.32 27.39
N VAL A 114 -3.97 26.08 26.31
CA VAL A 114 -3.84 25.54 24.94
C VAL A 114 -2.67 24.57 24.86
N GLN A 115 -1.51 24.92 25.44
CA GLN A 115 -0.33 24.06 25.44
C GLN A 115 -0.64 22.71 26.10
N ARG A 116 -1.29 22.71 27.26
CA ARG A 116 -1.67 21.48 27.97
C ARG A 116 -2.62 20.61 27.14
N GLU A 117 -3.70 21.20 26.63
CA GLU A 117 -4.70 20.49 25.81
C GLU A 117 -4.06 19.87 24.56
N LEU A 118 -3.14 20.60 23.93
CA LEU A 118 -2.42 20.14 22.74
C LEU A 118 -1.41 19.03 23.06
N ASP A 119 -0.69 19.13 24.18
CA ASP A 119 0.26 18.10 24.61
C ASP A 119 -0.44 16.81 25.01
N GLU A 120 -1.57 16.90 25.71
CA GLU A 120 -2.44 15.75 26.04
C GLU A 120 -2.93 15.06 24.76
N PHE A 121 -3.42 15.85 23.79
CA PHE A 121 -3.85 15.32 22.49
C PHE A 121 -2.70 14.62 21.74
N ARG A 122 -1.51 15.25 21.67
CA ARG A 122 -0.33 14.67 21.01
C ARG A 122 0.12 13.37 21.67
N ALA A 123 0.10 13.30 23.00
CA ALA A 123 0.42 12.08 23.73
C ALA A 123 -0.58 10.96 23.39
N PHE A 124 -1.87 11.29 23.37
CA PHE A 124 -2.93 10.36 22.98
C PHE A 124 -2.77 9.88 21.54
N CYS A 125 -2.51 10.78 20.59
CA CYS A 125 -2.20 10.43 19.20
C CYS A 125 -1.03 9.45 19.10
N LYS A 126 0.10 9.74 19.75
CA LYS A 126 1.29 8.88 19.71
C LYS A 126 0.99 7.48 20.23
N MET A 127 0.23 7.39 21.31
CA MET A 127 -0.17 6.10 21.88
C MET A 127 -1.05 5.30 20.90
N VAL A 128 -2.14 5.89 20.40
CA VAL A 128 -3.07 5.19 19.49
C VAL A 128 -2.40 4.83 18.17
N LEU A 129 -1.66 5.76 17.55
CA LEU A 129 -0.95 5.50 16.29
C LEU A 129 0.18 4.47 16.48
N GLY A 130 0.87 4.48 17.62
CA GLY A 130 1.80 3.43 17.98
C GLY A 130 1.11 2.07 18.05
N ARG A 131 -0.09 2.00 18.64
CA ARG A 131 -0.90 0.77 18.67
C ARG A 131 -1.28 0.30 17.27
N VAL A 132 -1.70 1.19 16.36
CA VAL A 132 -2.00 0.84 14.95
C VAL A 132 -0.81 0.10 14.31
N VAL A 133 0.40 0.63 14.48
CA VAL A 133 1.61 0.00 13.92
C VAL A 133 1.85 -1.36 14.57
N THR A 134 1.71 -1.48 15.89
CA THR A 134 1.90 -2.77 16.57
C THR A 134 0.88 -3.82 16.16
N THR A 135 -0.40 -3.47 16.01
CA THR A 135 -1.45 -4.40 15.60
C THR A 135 -1.28 -4.80 14.13
N GLN A 136 -0.89 -3.87 13.26
CA GLN A 136 -0.51 -4.18 11.88
C GLN A 136 0.60 -5.23 11.83
N LEU A 137 1.71 -5.01 12.55
CA LEU A 137 2.82 -5.96 12.58
C LEU A 137 2.41 -7.33 13.14
N GLN A 138 1.56 -7.35 14.18
CA GLN A 138 1.02 -8.59 14.74
C GLN A 138 0.19 -9.36 13.71
N ILE A 139 -0.70 -8.68 12.98
CA ILE A 139 -1.56 -9.30 11.96
C ILE A 139 -0.71 -9.79 10.78
N GLU A 140 0.26 -9.00 10.32
CA GLU A 140 1.19 -9.42 9.26
C GLU A 140 1.99 -10.67 9.66
N HIS A 141 2.48 -10.75 10.90
CA HIS A 141 3.18 -11.93 11.38
C HIS A 141 2.28 -13.18 11.43
N MET A 142 1.02 -13.04 11.87
CA MET A 142 0.05 -14.14 11.84
C MET A 142 -0.22 -14.61 10.40
N ALA A 143 -0.28 -13.67 9.45
CA ALA A 143 -0.48 -14.01 8.03
C ALA A 143 0.68 -14.79 7.42
N LEU A 144 1.91 -14.45 7.78
CA LEU A 144 3.09 -15.19 7.35
C LEU A 144 3.12 -16.60 7.97
N ALA A 145 2.74 -16.74 9.24
CA ALA A 145 2.69 -18.03 9.92
C ALA A 145 1.64 -18.99 9.29
N GLU A 146 0.47 -18.49 8.91
CA GLU A 146 -0.53 -19.31 8.19
C GLU A 146 -0.01 -19.75 6.81
N ALA A 147 0.68 -18.87 6.08
CA ALA A 147 1.27 -19.21 4.78
C ALA A 147 2.36 -20.29 4.91
N ASP A 148 3.19 -20.22 5.95
CA ASP A 148 4.24 -21.21 6.24
C ASP A 148 3.65 -22.56 6.66
N ASP A 149 2.58 -22.58 7.47
CA ASP A 149 1.91 -23.82 7.86
C ASP A 149 1.27 -24.53 6.65
N ILE A 150 0.61 -23.75 5.77
CA ILE A 150 0.06 -24.23 4.51
C ILE A 150 1.18 -24.79 3.61
N SER A 151 2.28 -24.05 3.44
CA SER A 151 3.45 -24.49 2.66
C SER A 151 4.07 -25.79 3.22
N THR A 152 4.20 -25.88 4.54
CA THR A 152 4.73 -27.05 5.24
C THR A 152 3.85 -28.27 5.04
N LYS A 153 2.52 -28.09 5.11
CA LYS A 153 1.53 -29.14 4.86
C LYS A 153 1.63 -29.67 3.43
N TYR A 154 1.62 -28.80 2.42
CA TYR A 154 1.77 -29.23 1.02
C TYR A 154 3.14 -29.88 0.75
N SER A 155 4.22 -29.35 1.33
CA SER A 155 5.54 -29.96 1.22
C SER A 155 5.62 -31.35 1.90
N SER A 156 4.85 -31.57 2.97
CA SER A 156 4.73 -32.90 3.59
C SER A 156 3.95 -33.89 2.72
N GLU A 157 2.89 -33.44 2.05
CA GLU A 157 2.11 -34.25 1.10
C GLU A 157 2.95 -34.64 -0.12
N ASP A 158 3.70 -33.70 -0.70
CA ASP A 158 4.62 -33.97 -1.81
C ASP A 158 5.68 -35.02 -1.44
N ARG A 159 6.27 -34.91 -0.24
CA ARG A 159 7.20 -35.92 0.28
C ARG A 159 6.56 -37.31 0.39
N HIS A 160 5.29 -37.37 0.78
CA HIS A 160 4.55 -38.64 0.87
C HIS A 160 4.35 -39.28 -0.51
N TYR A 161 3.96 -38.49 -1.52
CA TYR A 161 3.84 -38.99 -2.91
C TYR A 161 5.19 -39.45 -3.47
N GLN A 162 6.27 -38.71 -3.18
CA GLN A 162 7.62 -39.07 -3.61
C GLN A 162 8.07 -40.42 -3.02
N LEU A 163 7.85 -40.62 -1.71
CA LEU A 163 8.18 -41.87 -1.00
C LEU A 163 7.40 -43.07 -1.55
N ALA A 164 6.10 -42.89 -1.83
CA ALA A 164 5.28 -43.92 -2.44
C ALA A 164 5.76 -44.31 -3.85
N ALA A 165 6.14 -43.33 -4.67
CA ALA A 165 6.69 -43.59 -6.01
C ALA A 165 8.02 -44.36 -5.96
N ASP A 166 8.90 -44.00 -5.01
CA ASP A 166 10.18 -44.70 -4.82
C ASP A 166 9.99 -46.14 -4.31
N GLN A 167 9.01 -46.38 -3.43
CA GLN A 167 8.63 -47.74 -3.02
C GLN A 167 8.13 -48.56 -4.22
N GLN A 168 7.29 -47.98 -5.08
CA GLN A 168 6.78 -48.68 -6.26
C GLN A 168 7.90 -49.02 -7.24
N ARG A 169 8.86 -48.12 -7.46
CA ARG A 169 10.06 -48.42 -8.27
C ARG A 169 10.88 -49.56 -7.67
N LYS A 170 11.06 -49.59 -6.35
CA LYS A 170 11.78 -50.69 -5.67
C LYS A 170 11.08 -52.02 -5.91
N LEU A 171 9.75 -52.08 -5.78
CA LEU A 171 8.99 -53.30 -6.06
C LEU A 171 9.11 -53.73 -7.53
N GLN A 172 9.01 -52.79 -8.48
CA GLN A 172 9.22 -53.09 -9.89
C GLN A 172 10.63 -53.63 -10.15
N ASN A 173 11.66 -53.02 -9.58
CA ASN A 173 13.05 -53.49 -9.74
C ASN A 173 13.24 -54.91 -9.18
N ILE A 174 12.61 -55.24 -8.05
CA ILE A 174 12.62 -56.61 -7.48
C ILE A 174 11.91 -57.58 -8.45
N GLN A 175 10.74 -57.20 -8.97
CA GLN A 175 9.97 -58.00 -9.92
C GLN A 175 10.78 -58.26 -11.21
N THR A 176 11.40 -57.23 -11.77
CA THR A 176 12.25 -57.34 -12.97
C THR A 176 13.49 -58.20 -12.69
N SER A 177 14.13 -58.04 -11.53
CA SER A 177 15.25 -58.88 -11.10
C SER A 177 14.86 -60.36 -11.00
N TYR A 178 13.69 -60.65 -10.42
CA TYR A 178 13.16 -62.01 -10.34
C TYR A 178 12.90 -62.60 -11.73
N ASN A 179 12.23 -61.85 -12.61
CA ASN A 179 11.95 -62.27 -13.98
C ASN A 179 13.23 -62.52 -14.79
N ASN A 180 14.24 -61.65 -14.65
CA ASN A 180 15.55 -61.81 -15.30
C ASN A 180 16.28 -63.06 -14.80
N LYS A 181 16.26 -63.33 -13.47
CA LYS A 181 16.84 -64.57 -12.91
C LYS A 181 16.13 -65.82 -13.42
N LYS A 182 14.80 -65.77 -13.52
CA LYS A 182 13.98 -66.86 -14.06
C LYS A 182 14.31 -67.10 -15.54
N GLN A 183 14.34 -66.06 -16.37
CA GLN A 183 14.77 -66.16 -17.77
C GLN A 183 16.20 -66.69 -17.93
N ALA A 184 17.15 -66.26 -17.10
CA ALA A 184 18.52 -66.76 -17.15
C ALA A 184 18.60 -68.26 -16.80
N SER A 185 17.82 -68.70 -15.81
CA SER A 185 17.69 -70.12 -15.46
C SER A 185 17.07 -70.93 -16.60
N ASP A 186 16.01 -70.41 -17.23
CA ASP A 186 15.36 -71.05 -18.38
C ASP A 186 16.33 -71.17 -19.55
N GLN A 187 17.06 -70.09 -19.90
CA GLN A 187 18.10 -70.10 -20.92
C GLN A 187 19.19 -71.14 -20.63
N GLN A 188 19.69 -71.21 -19.39
CA GLN A 188 20.67 -72.22 -19.00
C GLN A 188 20.13 -73.65 -19.15
N LYS A 189 18.84 -73.85 -18.89
CA LYS A 189 18.17 -75.15 -19.09
C LYS A 189 18.11 -75.51 -20.58
N TYR A 190 17.71 -74.57 -21.44
CA TYR A 190 17.73 -74.74 -22.89
C TYR A 190 19.13 -75.06 -23.44
N LEU A 191 20.18 -74.38 -22.94
CA LEU A 191 21.58 -74.63 -23.31
C LEU A 191 22.10 -76.01 -22.89
N LYS A 192 21.56 -76.60 -21.80
CA LYS A 192 21.94 -77.94 -21.33
C LYS A 192 21.20 -79.07 -22.05
N GLU A 193 19.98 -78.81 -22.51
CA GLU A 193 19.09 -79.82 -23.09
C GLU A 193 19.18 -79.92 -24.63
N SER A 194 19.98 -79.09 -25.32
CA SER A 194 20.10 -79.09 -26.80
C SER A 194 21.56 -79.10 -27.31
N SER A 195 21.85 -79.84 -28.39
CA SER A 195 23.11 -79.81 -29.19
C SER A 195 23.12 -78.64 -30.21
N PRO A 196 24.27 -78.22 -30.79
CA PRO A 196 24.44 -76.85 -31.27
C PRO A 196 23.76 -76.62 -32.61
N GLU A 197 22.59 -75.99 -32.58
CA GLU A 197 22.05 -75.30 -33.75
C GLU A 197 21.39 -73.98 -33.32
N SER A 198 21.67 -72.96 -34.13
CA SER A 198 21.55 -71.51 -33.96
C SER A 198 20.50 -70.92 -32.98
N PRO A 199 20.82 -69.77 -32.34
CA PRO A 199 19.98 -69.17 -31.31
C PRO A 199 18.65 -68.66 -31.89
N PRO A 200 17.55 -68.68 -31.12
CA PRO A 200 16.28 -68.14 -31.58
C PRO A 200 16.47 -66.66 -31.88
N ALA A 201 16.23 -66.29 -33.14
CA ALA A 201 16.16 -64.91 -33.57
C ALA A 201 15.20 -64.16 -32.63
N MET A 202 15.68 -63.07 -32.02
CA MET A 202 14.78 -62.10 -31.42
C MET A 202 13.76 -61.74 -32.50
N HIS A 203 12.49 -62.07 -32.26
CA HIS A 203 11.40 -61.48 -33.02
C HIS A 203 11.39 -59.99 -32.68
N ARG A 204 12.19 -59.25 -33.44
CA ARG A 204 12.13 -57.81 -33.58
C ARG A 204 10.81 -57.53 -34.30
N SER A 205 9.73 -57.43 -33.54
CA SER A 205 8.52 -56.79 -34.02
C SER A 205 8.87 -55.33 -34.30
N ASN A 206 8.98 -55.05 -35.61
CA ASN A 206 8.94 -53.74 -36.27
C ASN A 206 9.28 -52.50 -35.44
N ALA A 207 10.45 -51.93 -35.72
CA ALA A 207 10.65 -50.50 -35.58
C ALA A 207 10.14 -49.76 -36.83
N TYR A 208 8.84 -49.48 -36.88
CA TYR A 208 8.24 -48.34 -37.59
C TYR A 208 7.12 -47.83 -36.68
N SER A 209 6.92 -46.57 -36.35
CA SER A 209 7.69 -45.35 -36.57
C SER A 209 6.90 -44.27 -35.83
N ILE A 210 7.51 -43.60 -34.87
CA ILE A 210 7.57 -42.14 -34.97
C ILE A 210 9.04 -41.80 -34.83
N ARG A 211 9.68 -41.59 -35.99
CA ARG A 211 10.88 -40.78 -36.05
C ARG A 211 10.56 -39.47 -35.36
N ARG A 212 11.31 -39.19 -34.32
CA ARG A 212 11.84 -37.85 -34.09
C ARG A 212 12.49 -37.43 -35.42
N SER A 213 11.78 -36.61 -36.19
CA SER A 213 12.38 -35.81 -37.25
C SER A 213 13.40 -34.89 -36.58
N MET A 214 14.67 -35.02 -36.93
CA MET A 214 15.64 -33.96 -36.69
C MET A 214 15.40 -32.88 -37.75
N SER A 215 14.66 -31.84 -37.39
CA SER A 215 14.87 -30.52 -37.98
C SER A 215 15.95 -29.80 -37.14
N PRO A 216 16.95 -29.17 -37.76
CA PRO A 216 18.04 -28.54 -37.03
C PRO A 216 17.60 -27.23 -36.37
N LEU A 217 18.13 -27.02 -35.15
CA LEU A 217 18.33 -25.79 -34.37
C LEU A 217 17.41 -24.59 -34.63
N ARG A 218 16.61 -24.26 -33.61
CA ARG A 218 16.55 -22.87 -33.15
C ARG A 218 16.49 -22.78 -31.62
N VAL A 219 17.28 -21.84 -31.14
CA VAL A 219 17.65 -21.50 -29.76
C VAL A 219 16.42 -21.24 -28.86
N VAL A 220 16.59 -21.63 -27.58
CA VAL A 220 15.84 -21.38 -26.32
C VAL A 220 15.10 -20.01 -26.24
N PRO A 221 14.06 -19.78 -25.37
CA PRO A 221 14.06 -20.12 -23.93
C PRO A 221 12.71 -20.46 -23.24
N SER A 222 12.86 -20.91 -21.98
CA SER A 222 11.95 -20.92 -20.81
C SER A 222 10.66 -20.06 -20.88
N LEU A 223 9.53 -20.60 -20.40
CA LEU A 223 8.67 -20.04 -19.33
C LEU A 223 7.30 -20.76 -19.20
N ALA A 224 6.96 -21.10 -17.94
CA ALA A 224 5.68 -20.91 -17.25
C ALA A 224 4.31 -21.43 -17.81
N SER A 225 3.62 -22.16 -16.92
CA SER A 225 2.19 -22.08 -16.52
C SER A 225 1.06 -22.04 -17.55
N ARG A 226 0.15 -23.01 -17.45
CA ARG A 226 -1.34 -22.88 -17.30
C ARG A 226 -1.99 -24.21 -17.67
N ASP A 227 -2.60 -24.93 -16.74
CA ASP A 227 -3.91 -24.71 -16.09
C ASP A 227 -5.11 -24.78 -17.04
N GLU A 228 -5.93 -25.80 -16.81
CA GLU A 228 -7.19 -26.09 -17.48
C GLU A 228 -8.28 -25.20 -16.90
N SER A 229 -9.05 -24.52 -17.75
CA SER A 229 -10.46 -24.29 -17.44
C SER A 229 -11.27 -24.24 -18.72
N LYS A 230 -12.25 -25.14 -18.77
CA LYS A 230 -13.18 -25.40 -19.85
C LYS A 230 -14.51 -24.72 -19.50
N TYR A 231 -15.15 -24.17 -20.53
CA TYR A 231 -16.55 -23.73 -20.61
C TYR A 231 -16.94 -22.41 -19.93
N GLN A 232 -17.22 -21.39 -20.76
CA GLN A 232 -18.60 -21.14 -21.19
C GLN A 232 -18.64 -20.22 -22.41
N ARG A 233 -19.57 -20.55 -23.29
CA ARG A 233 -19.83 -19.93 -24.59
C ARG A 233 -21.06 -19.05 -24.45
N SER A 234 -20.97 -17.79 -24.86
CA SER A 234 -22.10 -17.03 -25.39
C SER A 234 -21.59 -15.91 -26.30
N GLU A 235 -21.86 -16.12 -27.59
CA GLU A 235 -22.35 -15.16 -28.59
C GLU A 235 -21.76 -13.73 -28.68
N SER A 236 -21.08 -13.50 -29.81
CA SER A 236 -20.76 -12.25 -30.55
C SER A 236 -21.99 -11.31 -30.75
N PRO A 237 -21.89 -10.02 -31.20
CA PRO A 237 -20.89 -9.51 -32.17
C PRO A 237 -20.44 -8.01 -32.15
N SER A 238 -19.22 -7.83 -32.68
CA SER A 238 -18.77 -6.80 -33.65
C SER A 238 -18.87 -5.30 -33.34
N TYR A 239 -17.69 -4.69 -33.20
CA TYR A 239 -17.48 -3.25 -33.34
C TYR A 239 -17.45 -2.80 -34.81
N LEU A 240 -18.30 -1.83 -35.15
CA LEU A 240 -18.15 -1.00 -36.35
C LEU A 240 -17.20 0.17 -36.06
N ARG A 241 -16.04 0.10 -36.69
CA ARG A 241 -15.34 1.16 -37.45
C ARG A 241 -15.98 2.58 -37.46
N SER A 242 -15.25 3.59 -36.98
CA SER A 242 -15.03 4.90 -37.66
C SER A 242 -14.01 5.75 -36.88
N ARG A 243 -12.78 5.96 -37.37
CA ARG A 243 -12.31 7.13 -38.15
C ARG A 243 -12.56 8.50 -37.50
N SER A 244 -11.49 9.11 -37.00
CA SER A 244 -11.38 10.54 -36.69
C SER A 244 -10.61 11.26 -37.81
N PRO A 245 -11.01 12.48 -38.23
CA PRO A 245 -10.17 13.33 -39.07
C PRO A 245 -9.62 14.55 -38.32
N THR A 246 -8.53 15.07 -38.87
CA THR A 246 -7.64 16.14 -38.39
C THR A 246 -8.01 17.56 -38.88
N GLN A 247 -7.68 18.56 -38.04
CA GLN A 247 -7.14 19.92 -38.29
C GLN A 247 -7.92 21.04 -39.02
N LYS A 248 -7.98 22.23 -38.37
CA LYS A 248 -7.54 23.58 -38.82
C LYS A 248 -7.81 24.62 -37.70
N THR A 249 -6.78 25.21 -37.06
CA THR A 249 -6.16 26.54 -37.32
C THR A 249 -7.06 27.76 -37.15
N ILE A 250 -6.85 28.55 -36.08
CA ILE A 250 -6.84 30.04 -36.14
C ILE A 250 -5.73 30.57 -35.20
N ARG A 251 -4.89 31.44 -35.77
CA ARG A 251 -3.87 32.28 -35.11
C ARG A 251 -4.45 33.68 -34.88
N SER A 252 -4.13 34.33 -33.76
CA SER A 252 -3.83 35.77 -33.60
C SER A 252 -3.25 35.97 -32.20
N ALA A 253 -1.97 36.31 -32.02
CA ALA A 253 -1.30 37.62 -32.12
C ALA A 253 -0.97 38.18 -30.72
N SER A 254 0.34 38.32 -30.45
CA SER A 254 1.00 39.01 -29.30
C SER A 254 0.80 40.55 -29.37
N PRO A 255 1.20 41.42 -28.40
CA PRO A 255 2.41 41.39 -27.52
C PRO A 255 2.08 41.71 -26.03
N GLN A 256 2.96 41.71 -25.02
CA GLN A 256 4.27 42.35 -24.89
C GLN A 256 4.93 41.95 -23.54
N ALA A 257 6.26 41.95 -23.54
CA ALA A 257 7.14 41.49 -22.47
C ALA A 257 7.25 42.43 -21.25
N LYS A 258 7.53 41.87 -20.07
CA LYS A 258 8.48 42.44 -19.09
C LYS A 258 9.31 41.32 -18.45
N ASN A 259 10.59 41.32 -18.79
CA ASN A 259 11.65 40.54 -18.15
C ASN A 259 12.00 41.14 -16.78
N VAL A 260 12.06 40.34 -15.72
CA VAL A 260 12.90 40.62 -14.54
C VAL A 260 13.65 39.35 -14.14
N ARG A 261 14.92 39.35 -14.60
CA ARG A 261 16.16 38.89 -13.97
C ARG A 261 16.09 37.86 -12.83
N ARG A 262 16.71 36.71 -13.13
CA ARG A 262 17.19 35.63 -12.24
C ARG A 262 18.08 36.13 -11.08
N GLN A 263 17.98 35.43 -9.94
CA GLN A 263 19.15 34.94 -9.22
C GLN A 263 18.97 33.46 -8.84
N ASN A 264 20.01 32.69 -9.14
CA ASN A 264 20.21 31.27 -8.81
C ASN A 264 20.63 31.11 -7.35
N THR A 265 20.27 29.99 -6.72
CA THR A 265 21.20 29.18 -5.90
C THR A 265 20.80 27.69 -5.87
N SER A 266 21.70 26.87 -6.42
CA SER A 266 22.12 25.50 -6.02
C SER A 266 21.11 24.36 -5.82
N HIS A 267 21.07 23.49 -6.84
CA HIS A 267 21.29 22.04 -6.79
C HIS A 267 21.36 21.33 -5.43
N LEU A 268 20.53 20.29 -5.28
CA LEU A 268 20.94 18.98 -4.77
C LEU A 268 20.12 17.88 -5.47
N SER A 269 20.78 16.74 -5.61
CA SER A 269 20.58 15.72 -6.63
C SER A 269 19.33 14.86 -6.47
N ARG A 270 18.95 14.25 -7.60
CA ARG A 270 18.06 13.09 -7.71
C ARG A 270 18.51 11.97 -6.77
N ASP A 271 17.54 11.32 -6.13
CA ASP A 271 17.53 9.87 -6.01
C ASP A 271 16.10 9.36 -6.20
N VAL A 272 15.98 8.44 -7.16
CA VAL A 272 14.84 7.56 -7.40
C VAL A 272 15.09 6.34 -6.54
N MET A 273 14.18 5.98 -5.61
CA MET A 273 13.91 4.58 -5.25
C MET A 273 12.55 4.42 -4.57
N ASP A 274 11.87 3.42 -5.09
CA ASP A 274 10.68 2.66 -4.67
C ASP A 274 10.26 2.62 -3.19
N GLY A 275 8.94 2.45 -3.02
CA GLY A 275 8.37 1.60 -1.96
C GLY A 275 8.50 2.11 -0.52
N LYS A 276 7.93 3.28 -0.20
CA LYS A 276 7.82 3.72 1.21
C LYS A 276 6.44 3.42 1.79
N ARG A 277 6.40 2.41 2.69
CA ARG A 277 5.44 2.39 3.81
C ARG A 277 5.57 3.74 4.52
N TYR A 278 4.48 4.49 4.58
CA TYR A 278 4.46 5.82 5.18
C TYR A 278 4.59 5.69 6.69
N ASP A 279 5.58 6.34 7.28
CA ASP A 279 5.76 6.42 8.73
C ASP A 279 4.50 7.05 9.36
N ILE A 280 3.69 6.20 9.98
CA ILE A 280 2.45 6.57 10.67
C ILE A 280 2.78 7.32 11.98
N THR A 281 4.03 7.22 12.43
CA THR A 281 4.58 7.78 13.68
C THR A 281 5.17 9.19 13.55
N SER A 282 5.38 9.70 12.33
CA SER A 282 5.88 11.06 12.12
C SER A 282 4.76 12.10 12.27
N LEU A 283 4.47 12.46 13.52
CA LEU A 283 3.80 13.70 13.94
C LEU A 283 4.87 14.68 14.41
#